data_AF-A0A7C3HQ88-F1
#
_entry.id   AF-A0A7C3HQ88-F1
#
_cell.length_a   1.000
_cell.length_b   1.000
_cell.length_c   1.000
_cell.angle_alpha   90.00
_cell.angle_beta   90.00
_cell.angle_gamma   90.00
#
_symmetry.space_group_name_H-M   'P 1'
#
loop_
_entity.id
_entity.type
_entity.pdbx_description
1 polymer ?
#
loop_
_entity_poly.entity_id
_entity_poly.type
_entity_poly.pdbx_seq_one_letter_code
_entity_poly.pdbx_strand_id
1 'polypeptide(L)'
;MLSSPSSSHSEGILILDSRNMPGTTLRYQGSFSVWNRLYKVGHFYLDLSLKGDESGAFLVGQVICETQKPSSWQITLHGPSQHYSSPVSEYGSFRIKVAEKGEYDLELALGHETFWVRGLDIS
;
A
#
# COMPACT_ATOMS: atom_id res chain seq x y z
N MET A 1 -31.43 19.95 -6.29
CA MET A 1 -30.26 19.16 -6.73
C MET A 1 -29.37 18.98 -5.52
N LEU A 2 -29.30 17.76 -4.99
CA LEU A 2 -28.39 17.44 -3.89
C LEU A 2 -26.98 17.36 -4.49
N SER A 3 -26.14 18.35 -4.17
CA SER A 3 -24.71 18.29 -4.40
C SER A 3 -24.15 17.07 -3.66
N SER A 4 -23.66 16.09 -4.42
CA SER A 4 -22.88 14.99 -3.89
C SER A 4 -21.77 15.55 -3.01
N PRO A 5 -21.54 15.02 -1.79
CA PRO A 5 -20.40 15.45 -1.00
C PRO A 5 -19.15 15.19 -1.83
N SER A 6 -18.36 16.23 -2.07
CA SER A 6 -17.02 16.09 -2.60
C SER A 6 -16.25 15.23 -1.61
N SER A 7 -16.07 13.95 -1.93
CA SER A 7 -15.21 13.08 -1.16
C SER A 7 -13.80 13.67 -1.21
N SER A 8 -13.36 14.22 -0.08
CA SER A 8 -11.99 14.68 0.11
C SER A 8 -11.10 13.44 0.11
N HIS A 9 -10.66 13.00 -1.07
CA HIS A 9 -9.69 11.93 -1.17
C HIS A 9 -8.34 12.49 -0.75
N SER A 10 -7.81 11.98 0.36
CA SER A 10 -6.48 12.34 0.84
C SER A 10 -5.44 11.40 0.21
N GLU A 11 -4.44 11.96 -0.44
CA GLU A 11 -3.38 11.17 -1.08
C GLU A 11 -2.21 10.92 -0.13
N GLY A 12 -1.59 9.75 -0.24
CA GLY A 12 -0.36 9.40 0.44
C GLY A 12 0.83 10.09 -0.22
N ILE A 13 1.66 10.74 0.60
CA ILE A 13 2.85 11.45 0.14
C ILE A 13 4.04 10.52 0.26
N LEU A 14 4.70 10.20 -0.86
CA LEU A 14 5.92 9.39 -0.87
C LEU A 14 7.06 10.14 -0.18
N ILE A 15 7.62 9.55 0.88
CA ILE A 15 8.75 10.10 1.65
C ILE A 15 10.06 9.47 1.20
N LEU A 16 10.07 8.15 0.97
CA LEU A 16 11.26 7.38 0.63
C LEU A 16 10.93 6.29 -0.38
N ASP A 17 11.82 6.06 -1.34
CA ASP A 17 11.74 4.97 -2.32
C ASP A 17 13.10 4.29 -2.46
N SER A 18 13.15 3.00 -2.14
CA SER A 18 14.39 2.22 -2.17
C SER A 18 14.93 1.98 -3.58
N ARG A 19 14.13 2.16 -4.64
CA ARG A 19 14.58 1.92 -6.03
C ARG A 19 15.75 2.82 -6.44
N ASN A 20 15.91 3.97 -5.78
CA ASN A 20 16.96 4.94 -6.06
C ASN A 20 18.12 4.89 -5.03
N MET A 21 18.14 3.92 -4.12
CA MET A 21 19.21 3.81 -3.13
C MET A 21 20.41 3.01 -3.68
N PRO A 22 21.63 3.57 -3.70
CA PRO A 22 22.83 2.84 -4.07
C PRO A 22 23.13 1.77 -3.00
N GLY A 23 23.03 0.49 -3.38
CA GLY A 23 23.43 -0.63 -2.52
C GLY A 23 22.42 -1.78 -2.40
N THR A 24 21.18 -1.61 -2.88
CA THR A 24 20.12 -2.63 -2.72
C THR A 24 19.96 -3.51 -3.96
N THR A 25 21.04 -4.05 -4.50
CA THR A 25 20.94 -5.16 -5.48
C THR A 25 20.75 -6.48 -4.73
N LEU A 26 19.55 -6.72 -4.19
CA LEU A 26 19.12 -8.09 -3.96
C LEU A 26 18.80 -8.67 -5.34
N ARG A 27 19.73 -9.45 -5.91
CA ARG A 27 19.51 -10.23 -7.12
C ARG A 27 18.46 -11.30 -6.83
N TYR A 28 17.19 -10.94 -6.91
CA TYR A 28 16.09 -11.88 -6.82
C TYR A 28 15.77 -12.39 -8.23
N GLN A 29 15.81 -13.70 -8.44
CA GLN A 29 15.45 -14.37 -9.69
C GLN A 29 13.92 -14.52 -9.84
N GLY A 30 13.15 -13.60 -9.25
CA GLY A 30 11.69 -13.57 -9.38
C GLY A 30 11.28 -12.80 -10.64
N SER A 31 10.13 -13.15 -11.21
CA SER A 31 9.56 -12.45 -12.36
C SER A 31 9.04 -11.04 -12.02
N PHE A 32 9.07 -10.62 -10.75
CA PHE A 32 8.56 -9.33 -10.28
C PHE A 32 9.67 -8.48 -9.65
N SER A 33 9.54 -7.16 -9.83
CA SER A 33 10.32 -6.14 -9.12
C SER A 33 10.13 -6.24 -7.60
N VAL A 34 11.16 -5.84 -6.85
CA VAL A 34 11.14 -5.78 -5.38
C VAL A 34 11.50 -4.35 -4.97
N TRP A 35 10.69 -3.76 -4.10
CA TRP A 35 10.91 -2.40 -3.62
C TRP A 35 10.35 -2.19 -2.22
N ASN A 36 10.84 -1.16 -1.54
CA ASN A 36 10.30 -0.65 -0.28
C ASN A 36 10.08 0.87 -0.44
N ARG A 37 8.93 1.34 0.05
CA ARG A 37 8.52 2.74 0.00
C ARG A 37 7.88 3.14 1.33
N LEU A 38 8.16 4.35 1.78
CA LEU A 38 7.53 4.93 2.95
C LEU A 38 6.64 6.09 2.51
N TYR A 39 5.38 6.10 2.94
CA TYR A 39 4.43 7.17 2.67
C TYR A 39 3.97 7.85 3.96
N LYS A 40 3.64 9.14 3.88
CA LYS A 40 2.86 9.86 4.89
C LYS A 40 1.39 9.82 4.46
N VAL A 41 0.49 9.34 5.32
CA VAL A 41 -0.96 9.30 5.07
C VAL A 41 -1.68 9.93 6.25
N GLY A 42 -2.06 11.21 6.10
CA GLY A 42 -2.59 12.00 7.22
C GLY A 42 -1.61 12.04 8.40
N HIS A 43 -2.06 11.59 9.57
CA HIS A 43 -1.22 11.51 10.77
C HIS A 43 -0.39 10.23 10.87
N PHE A 44 -0.56 9.28 9.97
CA PHE A 44 0.12 7.98 9.98
C PHE A 44 1.29 7.94 9.02
N TYR A 45 2.08 6.86 9.10
CA TYR A 45 3.01 6.47 8.06
C TYR A 45 2.63 5.09 7.54
N LEU A 46 2.90 4.84 6.26
CA LEU A 46 2.75 3.53 5.64
C LEU A 46 4.12 3.09 5.13
N ASP A 47 4.70 2.09 5.78
CA ASP A 47 5.82 1.32 5.22
C ASP A 47 5.23 0.24 4.32
N LEU A 48 5.60 0.27 3.04
CA LEU A 48 5.05 -0.58 2.00
C LEU A 48 6.17 -1.24 1.20
N SER A 49 6.08 -2.55 1.03
CA SER A 49 7.04 -3.33 0.25
C SER A 49 6.34 -4.21 -0.77
N LEU A 50 6.89 -4.25 -1.98
CA LEU A 50 6.63 -5.34 -2.92
C LEU A 50 7.72 -6.40 -2.73
N LYS A 51 7.30 -7.62 -2.40
CA LYS A 51 8.17 -8.78 -2.22
C LYS A 51 7.78 -9.88 -3.19
N GLY A 52 8.76 -10.54 -3.81
CA GLY A 52 8.57 -11.77 -4.56
C GLY A 52 9.09 -12.96 -3.77
N ASP A 53 8.39 -14.09 -3.83
CA ASP A 53 8.86 -15.40 -3.39
C ASP A 53 8.40 -16.51 -4.35
N GLU A 54 8.71 -17.78 -4.05
CA GLU A 54 8.31 -18.95 -4.85
C GLU A 54 6.79 -19.09 -5.04
N SER A 55 5.99 -18.49 -4.16
CA SER A 55 4.51 -18.50 -4.18
C SER A 55 3.91 -17.31 -4.94
N GLY A 56 4.73 -16.36 -5.39
CA GLY A 56 4.33 -15.20 -6.20
C GLY A 56 4.75 -13.85 -5.60
N ALA A 57 4.14 -12.78 -6.09
CA ALA A 57 4.35 -11.43 -5.58
C ALA A 57 3.34 -11.06 -4.49
N PHE A 58 3.81 -10.32 -3.49
CA PHE A 58 3.03 -9.87 -2.35
C PHE A 58 3.32 -8.41 -2.05
N LEU A 59 2.26 -7.65 -1.87
CA LEU A 59 2.31 -6.33 -1.26
C LEU A 59 2.21 -6.52 0.25
N VAL A 60 3.27 -6.17 0.95
CA VAL A 60 3.36 -6.25 2.42
C VAL A 60 3.43 -4.83 2.95
N GLY A 61 2.54 -4.48 3.87
CA GLY A 61 2.53 -3.14 4.44
C GLY A 61 2.32 -3.13 5.95
N GLN A 62 2.75 -2.03 6.55
CA GLN A 62 2.63 -1.72 7.96
C GLN A 62 2.23 -0.25 8.10
N VAL A 63 1.03 -0.02 8.62
CA VAL A 63 0.59 1.33 9.00
C VAL A 63 1.11 1.63 10.40
N ILE A 64 1.94 2.67 10.52
CA ILE A 64 2.64 3.08 11.74
C ILE A 64 1.90 4.28 12.33
N CYS A 65 1.49 4.13 13.59
CA CYS A 65 0.76 5.15 14.36
C CYS A 65 1.64 5.64 15.51
N GLU A 66 1.91 6.95 15.57
CA GLU A 66 2.74 7.53 16.65
C GLU A 66 1.97 7.75 17.96
N THR A 67 0.68 8.08 17.86
CA THR A 67 -0.11 8.56 19.01
C THR A 67 -1.40 7.79 19.24
N GLN A 68 -2.19 7.52 18.19
CA GLN A 68 -3.48 6.87 18.32
C GLN A 68 -3.72 5.86 17.21
N LYS A 69 -4.17 4.66 17.56
CA LYS A 69 -4.60 3.64 16.59
C LYS A 69 -5.97 4.03 16.02
N PRO A 70 -6.19 3.90 14.70
CA PRO A 70 -7.51 3.97 14.10
C PRO A 70 -8.51 3.03 14.79
N SER A 71 -9.78 3.46 14.87
CA SER A 71 -10.88 2.64 15.39
C SER A 71 -11.22 1.45 14.48
N SER A 72 -10.92 1.54 13.19
CA SER A 72 -11.09 0.50 12.19
C SER A 72 -9.99 0.60 11.13
N TRP A 73 -9.69 -0.53 10.49
CA TRP A 73 -8.62 -0.65 9.50
C TRP A 73 -9.14 -1.50 8.36
N GLN A 74 -9.15 -0.94 7.16
CA GLN A 74 -9.46 -1.67 5.95
C GLN A 74 -8.48 -1.26 4.86
N ILE A 75 -7.83 -2.26 4.27
CA ILE A 75 -6.86 -2.07 3.19
C ILE A 75 -7.40 -2.79 1.97
N THR A 76 -7.56 -2.04 0.89
CA THR A 76 -8.04 -2.55 -0.40
C THR A 76 -7.05 -2.19 -1.49
N LEU A 77 -6.54 -3.20 -2.18
CA LEU A 77 -5.69 -3.06 -3.34
C LEU A 77 -6.58 -3.15 -4.59
N HIS A 78 -6.63 -2.07 -5.35
CA HIS A 78 -7.36 -1.95 -6.61
C HIS A 78 -6.40 -2.27 -7.75
N GLY A 79 -6.59 -3.42 -8.38
CA GLY A 79 -5.78 -3.86 -9.52
C GLY A 79 -6.47 -3.70 -10.86
N PRO A 80 -5.78 -4.04 -11.96
CA PRO A 80 -6.31 -3.89 -13.32
C PRO A 80 -7.60 -4.68 -13.55
N SER A 81 -7.64 -5.93 -13.08
CA SER A 81 -8.77 -6.84 -13.32
C SER A 81 -9.68 -7.03 -12.11
N GLN A 82 -9.19 -6.80 -10.88
CA GLN A 82 -9.92 -7.08 -9.66
C GLN A 82 -9.38 -6.33 -8.44
N HIS A 83 -10.19 -6.30 -7.38
CA HIS A 83 -9.85 -5.72 -6.09
C HIS A 83 -9.54 -6.82 -5.07
N TYR A 84 -8.57 -6.55 -4.19
CA TYR A 84 -8.13 -7.47 -3.16
C TYR A 84 -8.17 -6.78 -1.80
N SER A 85 -8.78 -7.40 -0.81
CA SER A 85 -8.72 -6.95 0.57
C SER A 85 -7.96 -7.95 1.43
N SER A 86 -7.10 -7.47 2.32
CA SER A 86 -6.48 -8.29 3.36
C SER A 86 -7.01 -7.88 4.73
N PRO A 87 -7.23 -8.83 5.66
CA PRO A 87 -7.33 -8.46 7.06
C PRO A 87 -6.07 -7.71 7.49
N VAL A 88 -6.26 -6.74 8.37
CA VAL A 88 -5.17 -5.97 9.00
C VAL A 88 -5.04 -6.47 10.43
N SER A 89 -3.82 -6.72 10.87
CA SER A 89 -3.57 -7.11 12.26
C SER A 89 -3.85 -5.96 13.22
N GLU A 90 -3.96 -6.25 14.52
CA GLU A 90 -4.09 -5.23 15.58
C GLU A 90 -2.90 -4.25 15.65
N TYR A 91 -1.78 -4.61 15.02
CA TYR A 91 -0.58 -3.78 14.93
C TYR A 91 -0.52 -2.97 13.64
N GLY A 92 -1.45 -3.16 12.69
CA GLY A 92 -1.48 -2.43 11.42
C GLY A 92 -0.75 -3.10 10.26
N SER A 93 -0.32 -4.35 10.42
CA SER A 93 0.32 -5.11 9.35
C SER A 93 -0.71 -5.79 8.44
N PHE A 94 -0.40 -5.85 7.15
CA PHE A 94 -1.20 -6.55 6.14
C PHE A 94 -0.32 -7.18 5.05
N ARG A 95 -0.87 -8.18 4.36
CA ARG A 95 -0.22 -8.86 3.24
C ARG A 95 -1.25 -9.22 2.18
N ILE A 96 -1.11 -8.66 0.98
CA ILE A 96 -1.99 -8.92 -0.16
C ILE A 96 -1.20 -9.64 -1.24
N LYS A 97 -1.72 -10.77 -1.73
CA LYS A 97 -1.14 -11.45 -2.89
C LYS A 97 -1.49 -10.66 -4.15
N VAL A 98 -0.49 -10.40 -4.99
CA VAL A 98 -0.66 -9.74 -6.28
C VAL A 98 -0.74 -10.84 -7.34
N ALA A 99 -1.84 -10.85 -8.11
CA ALA A 99 -2.08 -11.93 -9.08
C ALA A 99 -1.43 -11.66 -10.45
N GLU A 100 -1.25 -10.40 -10.82
CA GLU A 100 -0.78 -10.01 -12.15
C GLU A 100 0.14 -8.78 -12.08
N LYS A 101 0.87 -8.53 -13.16
CA LYS A 101 1.64 -7.30 -13.32
C LYS A 101 0.71 -6.18 -13.76
N GLY A 102 1.05 -4.94 -13.40
CA GLY A 102 0.31 -3.76 -13.82
C GLY A 102 0.36 -2.65 -12.79
N GLU A 103 -0.49 -1.66 -13.02
CA GLU A 103 -0.66 -0.52 -12.14
C GLU A 103 -1.76 -0.80 -11.11
N TYR A 104 -1.47 -0.46 -9.87
CA TYR A 104 -2.36 -0.68 -8.74
C TYR A 104 -2.55 0.61 -7.94
N ASP A 105 -3.74 0.78 -7.37
CA ASP A 105 -4.03 1.80 -6.37
C ASP A 105 -4.30 1.12 -5.03
N LEU A 106 -3.71 1.63 -3.95
CA LEU A 106 -3.94 1.14 -2.60
C LEU A 106 -4.82 2.13 -1.84
N GLU A 107 -5.98 1.66 -1.40
CA GLU A 107 -6.90 2.40 -0.54
C GLU A 107 -6.71 1.96 0.91
N LEU A 108 -6.59 2.94 1.79
CA LEU A 108 -6.50 2.78 3.24
C LEU A 108 -7.67 3.49 3.91
N ALA A 109 -8.69 2.74 4.34
CA ALA A 109 -9.74 3.24 5.21
C ALA A 109 -9.32 3.05 6.68
N LEU A 110 -8.97 4.16 7.33
CA LEU A 110 -8.44 4.23 8.70
C LEU A 110 -9.42 5.04 9.56
N GLY A 111 -10.29 4.35 10.29
CA GLY A 111 -11.36 4.98 11.07
C GLY A 111 -12.39 5.65 10.16
N HIS A 112 -12.44 7.00 10.19
CA HIS A 112 -13.35 7.80 9.37
C HIS A 112 -12.67 8.44 8.16
N GLU A 113 -11.37 8.22 7.98
CA GLU A 113 -10.59 8.81 6.91
C GLU A 113 -10.19 7.74 5.88
N THR A 114 -10.19 8.13 4.61
CA THR A 114 -9.73 7.27 3.51
C THR A 114 -8.54 7.93 2.82
N PHE A 115 -7.46 7.17 2.70
CA PHE A 115 -6.24 7.59 2.01
C PHE A 115 -5.97 6.72 0.79
N TRP A 116 -5.35 7.31 -0.22
CA TRP A 116 -5.00 6.62 -1.46
C TRP A 116 -3.50 6.69 -1.72
N VAL A 117 -2.90 5.58 -2.11
CA VAL A 117 -1.57 5.52 -2.71
C VAL A 117 -1.75 5.03 -4.14
N ARG A 118 -1.61 5.95 -5.09
CA ARG A 118 -1.89 5.66 -6.50
C ARG A 118 -0.65 5.27 -7.29
N GLY A 119 -0.87 4.59 -8.41
CA GLY A 119 0.18 4.34 -9.40
C GLY A 119 1.30 3.44 -8.89
N LEU A 120 0.95 2.44 -8.07
CA LEU A 120 1.88 1.40 -7.68
C LEU A 120 2.14 0.48 -8.88
N ASP A 121 3.22 0.77 -9.61
CA ASP A 121 3.69 -0.10 -10.68
C ASP A 121 4.28 -1.41 -10.12
N ILE A 122 3.74 -2.52 -10.60
CA ILE A 122 4.19 -3.88 -10.32
C ILE A 122 4.59 -4.52 -11.65
N SER A 123 5.87 -4.42 -11.97
CA SER A 123 6.51 -4.97 -13.19
C SER A 123 7.37 -6.18 -12.93
#